data_AF-A0A1Z5KQI1-F1
#
_entry.id   AF-A0A1Z5KQI1-F1
#
_cell.length_a   1.000
_cell.length_b   1.000
_cell.length_c   1.000
_cell.angle_alpha   90.00
_cell.angle_beta   90.00
_cell.angle_gamma   90.00
#
_symmetry.space_group_name_H-M   'P 1'
#
loop_
_entity.id
_entity.type
_entity.pdbx_description
1 polymer ?
#
loop_
_entity_poly.entity_id
_entity_poly.type
_entity_poly.pdbx_seq_one_letter_code
_entity_poly.pdbx_strand_id
1 'polypeptide(L)'
;MDASFVHLNVPLEEESRVGKNSVCSEWTRQTDKWTRETPQSCCWDCLSRLQQALEKDTERLEYESNVYLNHAQSSRLRQKQWQQKLDGELTREQLVEQAKESYTREIDEITLACEQLEAEFKELKMVRRELAAKAKELDQATEDIHRARNDIELAATSIEQDQENLYRAVASAHEQIDCLSSTKIQLYSQSFDLQVDQERGLRYPLINEHRLAYRPKGDVHWEEIQTAWSLAAQLLLVVASTFQRPSKTPYHITWDTQKLTTAVPFWHGMLCCIA
;
A
#
# COMPACT_ATOMS: atom_id res chain seq x y z
N MET A 1 -26.15 -75.05 48.56
CA MET A 1 -25.08 -74.74 47.59
C MET A 1 -24.08 -73.91 48.36
N ASP A 2 -22.92 -74.50 48.58
CA ASP A 2 -21.96 -74.11 49.60
C ASP A 2 -21.41 -72.71 49.41
N ALA A 3 -21.36 -71.97 50.52
CA ALA A 3 -20.71 -70.69 50.64
C ALA A 3 -19.21 -70.91 50.86
N SER A 4 -18.39 -70.44 49.92
CA SER A 4 -16.95 -70.22 50.13
C SER A 4 -16.64 -68.75 49.87
N PHE A 5 -16.83 -67.94 50.91
CA PHE A 5 -16.36 -66.56 50.96
C PHE A 5 -14.85 -66.59 51.17
N VAL A 6 -14.08 -66.53 50.08
CA VAL A 6 -12.62 -66.41 50.15
C VAL A 6 -12.28 -65.01 50.64
N HIS A 7 -11.94 -64.89 51.92
CA HIS A 7 -11.23 -63.74 52.46
C HIS A 7 -9.85 -63.65 51.80
N LEU A 8 -9.75 -62.92 50.69
CA LEU A 8 -8.47 -62.40 50.20
C LEU A 8 -8.07 -61.20 51.06
N ASN A 9 -7.60 -61.50 52.28
CA ASN A 9 -6.75 -60.58 53.03
C ASN A 9 -5.36 -60.65 52.38
N VAL A 10 -5.13 -59.82 51.36
CA VAL A 10 -3.78 -59.54 50.86
C VAL A 10 -3.23 -58.38 51.67
N PRO A 11 -2.19 -58.56 52.50
CA PRO A 11 -1.51 -57.45 53.14
C PRO A 11 -0.77 -56.66 52.06
N LEU A 12 -1.22 -55.43 51.80
CA LEU A 12 -0.68 -54.54 50.76
C LEU A 12 0.64 -53.84 51.14
N GLU A 13 1.29 -54.24 52.23
CA GLU A 13 2.49 -53.54 52.73
C GLU A 13 3.82 -54.17 52.32
N GLU A 14 3.88 -55.44 51.92
CA GLU A 14 5.17 -56.11 51.62
C GLU A 14 5.58 -56.17 50.14
N GLU A 15 4.67 -56.00 49.18
CA GLU A 15 5.04 -55.97 47.75
C GLU A 15 5.63 -54.63 47.27
N SER A 16 5.49 -53.57 48.08
CA SER A 16 5.82 -52.20 47.68
C SER A 16 7.33 -51.89 47.63
N ARG A 17 8.19 -52.69 48.28
CA ARG A 17 9.66 -52.48 48.29
C ARG A 17 10.39 -53.25 47.19
N VAL A 18 9.91 -54.42 46.81
CA VAL A 18 10.60 -55.30 45.83
C VAL A 18 10.33 -54.84 44.39
N GLY A 19 9.12 -54.34 44.09
CA GLY A 19 8.77 -53.85 42.74
C GLY A 19 9.37 -52.48 42.39
N LYS A 20 9.57 -51.58 43.36
CA LYS A 20 10.14 -50.25 43.09
C LYS A 20 11.61 -50.33 42.65
N ASN A 21 12.38 -51.25 43.21
CA ASN A 21 13.78 -51.43 42.83
C ASN A 21 13.93 -52.09 41.45
N SER A 22 13.06 -53.04 41.08
CA SER A 22 13.12 -53.69 39.76
C SER A 22 12.67 -52.74 38.65
N VAL A 23 11.56 -52.02 38.84
CA VAL A 23 11.05 -51.04 37.85
C VAL A 23 12.02 -49.89 37.66
N CYS A 24 12.65 -49.40 38.74
CA CYS A 24 13.69 -48.37 38.65
C CYS A 24 14.93 -48.89 37.93
N SER A 25 15.36 -50.14 38.19
CA SER A 25 16.50 -50.74 37.48
C SER A 25 16.23 -50.98 35.99
N GLU A 26 14.98 -51.29 35.63
CA GLU A 26 14.57 -51.55 34.25
C GLU A 26 14.39 -50.23 33.47
N TRP A 27 13.83 -49.19 34.11
CA TRP A 27 13.82 -47.83 33.57
C TRP A 27 15.23 -47.28 33.34
N THR A 28 16.13 -47.47 34.32
CA THR A 28 17.53 -47.03 34.21
C THR A 28 18.24 -47.75 33.05
N ARG A 29 17.94 -49.04 32.86
CA ARG A 29 18.47 -49.84 31.74
C ARG A 29 17.87 -49.42 30.40
N GLN A 30 16.61 -49.01 30.35
CA GLN A 30 15.95 -48.47 29.16
C GLN A 30 16.56 -47.12 28.76
N THR A 31 16.78 -46.21 29.72
CA THR A 31 17.39 -44.89 29.46
C THR A 31 18.85 -45.00 29.04
N ASP A 32 19.60 -45.97 29.58
CA ASP A 32 20.97 -46.30 29.17
C ASP A 32 21.07 -46.91 27.77
N LYS A 33 19.97 -47.52 27.29
CA LYS A 33 19.84 -48.04 25.93
C LYS A 33 19.50 -46.91 24.97
N TRP A 34 18.59 -46.02 25.37
CA TRP A 34 18.17 -44.87 24.56
C TRP A 34 19.33 -43.89 24.33
N THR A 35 20.16 -43.66 25.35
CA THR A 35 21.37 -42.82 25.24
C THR A 35 22.46 -43.40 24.34
N ARG A 36 22.51 -44.72 24.13
CA ARG A 36 23.48 -45.38 23.24
C ARG A 36 23.01 -45.52 21.79
N GLU A 37 21.71 -45.54 21.56
CA GLU A 37 21.11 -45.77 20.23
C GLU A 37 20.65 -44.47 19.52
N THR A 38 20.58 -43.33 20.22
CA THR A 38 20.26 -42.03 19.59
C THR A 38 21.50 -41.37 18.96
N PRO A 39 21.43 -40.91 17.70
CA PRO A 39 22.52 -40.16 17.09
C PRO A 39 22.74 -38.83 17.84
N GLN A 40 24.02 -38.48 18.03
CA GLN A 40 24.45 -37.18 18.55
C GLN A 40 23.80 -36.03 17.75
N SER A 41 22.87 -35.30 18.38
CA SER A 41 22.69 -33.83 18.30
C SER A 41 21.25 -33.39 18.63
N CYS A 42 20.80 -33.63 19.86
CA CYS A 42 19.78 -32.75 20.43
C CYS A 42 20.50 -31.58 21.09
N CYS A 43 20.22 -30.34 20.67
CA CYS A 43 20.73 -29.18 21.41
C CYS A 43 20.12 -29.14 22.81
N TRP A 44 20.75 -28.40 23.73
CA TRP A 44 20.31 -28.30 25.12
C TRP A 44 18.85 -27.81 25.24
N ASP A 45 18.41 -26.97 24.30
CA ASP A 45 17.02 -26.49 24.22
C ASP A 45 16.03 -27.60 23.86
N CYS A 46 16.39 -28.53 22.96
CA CYS A 46 15.55 -29.68 22.62
C CYS A 46 15.44 -30.66 23.79
N LEU A 47 16.55 -30.91 24.50
CA LEU A 47 16.55 -31.74 25.72
C LEU A 47 15.72 -31.10 26.83
N SER A 48 15.82 -29.78 27.02
CA SER A 48 15.03 -29.04 28.00
C SER A 48 13.54 -29.08 27.69
N ARG A 49 13.16 -28.93 26.42
CA ARG A 49 11.76 -29.04 25.99
C ARG A 49 11.20 -30.44 26.20
N LEU A 50 11.98 -31.48 25.90
CA LEU A 50 11.60 -32.86 26.16
C LEU A 50 11.46 -33.14 27.65
N GLN A 51 12.39 -32.66 28.47
CA GLN A 51 12.31 -32.78 29.92
C GLN A 51 11.04 -32.10 30.47
N GLN A 52 10.76 -30.86 30.07
CA GLN A 52 9.55 -30.15 30.49
C GLN A 52 8.26 -30.83 30.01
N ALA A 53 8.25 -31.42 28.82
CA ALA A 53 7.11 -32.18 28.32
C ALA A 53 6.88 -33.45 29.17
N LEU A 54 7.96 -34.18 29.46
CA LEU A 54 7.91 -35.37 30.32
C LEU A 54 7.50 -35.05 31.75
N GLU A 55 8.01 -33.96 32.34
CA GLU A 55 7.60 -33.49 33.67
C GLU A 55 6.10 -33.18 33.71
N LYS A 56 5.57 -32.46 32.71
CA LYS A 56 4.13 -32.20 32.60
C LYS A 56 3.30 -33.46 32.43
N ASP A 57 3.76 -34.41 31.62
CA ASP A 57 3.08 -35.68 31.43
C ASP A 57 3.09 -36.52 32.72
N THR A 58 4.19 -36.48 33.48
CA THR A 58 4.25 -37.14 34.81
C THR A 58 3.33 -36.49 35.83
N GLU A 59 3.28 -35.16 35.91
CA GLU A 59 2.35 -34.44 36.80
C GLU A 59 0.89 -34.75 36.45
N ARG A 60 0.58 -34.81 35.15
CA ARG A 60 -0.74 -35.21 34.66
C ARG A 60 -1.09 -36.64 35.05
N LEU A 61 -0.16 -37.58 34.87
CA LEU A 61 -0.38 -39.00 35.23
C LEU A 61 -0.53 -39.18 36.75
N GLU A 62 0.22 -38.44 37.56
CA GLU A 62 0.05 -38.44 39.02
C GLU A 62 -1.32 -37.89 39.42
N TYR A 63 -1.78 -36.82 38.78
CA TYR A 63 -3.12 -36.30 38.99
C TYR A 63 -4.20 -37.33 38.61
N GLU A 64 -4.12 -37.91 37.41
CA GLU A 64 -5.08 -38.93 36.94
C GLU A 64 -5.09 -40.14 37.88
N SER A 65 -3.91 -40.63 38.29
CA SER A 65 -3.77 -41.73 39.26
C SER A 65 -4.43 -41.42 40.60
N ASN A 66 -4.22 -40.20 41.13
CA ASN A 66 -4.85 -39.76 42.37
C ASN A 66 -6.37 -39.67 42.23
N VAL A 67 -6.89 -39.20 41.09
CA VAL A 67 -8.34 -39.19 40.81
C VAL A 67 -8.91 -40.61 40.80
N TYR A 68 -8.24 -41.57 40.15
CA TYR A 68 -8.67 -42.96 40.15
C TYR A 68 -8.64 -43.58 41.54
N LEU A 69 -7.58 -43.33 42.34
CA LEU A 69 -7.48 -43.78 43.72
C LEU A 69 -8.62 -43.22 44.58
N ASN A 70 -8.90 -41.92 44.47
CA ASN A 70 -9.99 -41.26 45.19
C ASN A 70 -11.36 -41.84 44.80
N HIS A 71 -11.58 -42.09 43.50
CA HIS A 71 -12.82 -42.70 43.03
C HIS A 71 -12.97 -44.16 43.53
N ALA A 72 -11.89 -44.94 43.51
CA ALA A 72 -11.87 -46.31 44.00
C ALA A 72 -12.12 -46.36 45.52
N GLN A 73 -11.50 -45.49 46.30
CA GLN A 73 -11.72 -45.36 47.74
C GLN A 73 -13.17 -44.95 48.04
N SER A 74 -13.69 -43.94 47.34
CA SER A 74 -15.08 -43.49 47.49
C SER A 74 -16.09 -44.59 47.15
N SER A 75 -15.80 -45.39 46.12
CA SER A 75 -16.63 -46.54 45.73
C SER A 75 -16.58 -47.67 46.78
N ARG A 76 -15.41 -47.96 47.35
CA ARG A 76 -15.27 -48.91 48.47
C ARG A 76 -15.99 -48.41 49.72
N LEU A 77 -15.97 -47.10 50.01
CA LEU A 77 -16.68 -46.51 51.14
C LEU A 77 -18.19 -46.66 50.97
N ARG A 78 -18.71 -46.35 49.78
CA ARG A 78 -20.12 -46.59 49.41
C ARG A 78 -20.49 -48.06 49.58
N GLN A 79 -19.66 -48.98 49.08
CA GLN A 79 -19.92 -50.42 49.21
C GLN A 79 -19.98 -50.88 50.67
N LYS A 80 -19.10 -50.38 51.55
CA LYS A 80 -19.14 -50.69 52.99
C LYS A 80 -20.39 -50.13 53.68
N GLN A 81 -20.80 -48.92 53.32
CA GLN A 81 -22.07 -48.34 53.81
C GLN A 81 -23.28 -49.15 53.34
N TRP A 82 -23.26 -49.64 52.11
CA TRP A 82 -24.30 -50.55 51.59
C TRP A 82 -24.32 -51.89 52.33
N GLN A 83 -23.17 -52.49 52.61
CA GLN A 83 -23.08 -53.73 53.39
C GLN A 83 -23.60 -53.54 54.82
N GLN A 84 -23.24 -52.45 55.50
CA GLN A 84 -23.76 -52.15 56.84
C GLN A 84 -25.27 -51.92 56.86
N LYS A 85 -25.84 -51.33 55.81
CA LYS A 85 -27.30 -51.19 55.65
C LYS A 85 -28.00 -52.52 55.32
N LEU A 86 -27.30 -53.44 54.66
CA LEU A 86 -27.80 -54.79 54.38
C LEU A 86 -27.85 -55.66 55.65
N ASP A 87 -26.90 -55.44 56.57
CA ASP A 87 -26.78 -56.15 57.85
C ASP A 87 -27.74 -55.61 58.94
N GLY A 88 -28.27 -54.38 58.79
CA GLY A 88 -29.21 -53.76 59.72
C GLY A 88 -30.64 -53.70 59.20
N GLU A 89 -31.56 -54.44 59.83
CA GLU A 89 -33.06 -54.41 59.85
C GLU A 89 -33.90 -54.01 58.61
N LEU A 90 -33.35 -53.52 57.50
CA LEU A 90 -34.08 -53.32 56.25
C LEU A 90 -34.15 -54.63 55.46
N THR A 91 -35.35 -55.01 55.04
CA THR A 91 -35.49 -56.11 54.09
C THR A 91 -34.83 -55.75 52.76
N ARG A 92 -34.24 -56.75 52.08
CA ARG A 92 -33.60 -56.60 50.77
C ARG A 92 -34.46 -55.82 49.76
N GLU A 93 -35.78 -55.93 49.87
CA GLU A 93 -36.79 -55.24 49.06
C GLU A 93 -36.80 -53.72 49.30
N GLN A 94 -36.69 -53.26 50.55
CA GLN A 94 -36.65 -51.83 50.88
C GLN A 94 -35.35 -51.15 50.39
N LEU A 95 -34.22 -51.85 50.44
CA LEU A 95 -32.94 -51.35 49.92
C LEU A 95 -32.94 -51.25 48.39
N VAL A 96 -33.57 -52.22 47.71
CA VAL A 96 -33.77 -52.18 46.26
C VAL A 96 -34.67 -51.02 45.86
N GLU A 97 -35.75 -50.78 46.60
CA GLU A 97 -36.66 -49.67 46.28
C GLU A 97 -36.00 -48.31 46.51
N GLN A 98 -35.24 -48.16 47.60
CA GLN A 98 -34.48 -46.94 47.86
C GLN A 98 -33.38 -46.70 46.81
N ALA A 99 -32.74 -47.76 46.30
CA ALA A 99 -31.79 -47.66 45.19
C ALA A 99 -32.48 -47.26 43.87
N LYS A 100 -33.66 -47.82 43.56
CA LYS A 100 -34.45 -47.41 42.39
C LYS A 100 -34.85 -45.94 42.45
N GLU A 101 -35.31 -45.47 43.62
CA GLU A 101 -35.65 -44.05 43.81
C GLU A 101 -34.42 -43.14 43.65
N SER A 102 -33.24 -43.59 44.11
CA SER A 102 -31.99 -42.85 43.89
C SER A 102 -31.63 -42.79 42.41
N TYR A 103 -31.68 -43.92 41.70
CA TYR A 103 -31.33 -43.97 40.28
C TYR A 103 -32.34 -43.23 39.41
N THR A 104 -33.63 -43.25 39.75
CA THR A 104 -34.65 -42.48 39.02
C THR A 104 -34.41 -40.98 39.17
N ARG A 105 -34.09 -40.49 40.38
CA ARG A 105 -33.69 -39.08 40.57
C ARG A 105 -32.45 -38.71 39.78
N GLU A 106 -31.41 -39.55 39.80
CA GLU A 106 -30.19 -39.32 39.01
C GLU A 106 -30.48 -39.31 37.49
N ILE A 107 -31.34 -40.21 37.01
CA ILE A 107 -31.78 -40.23 35.61
C ILE A 107 -32.53 -38.95 35.27
N ASP A 108 -33.48 -38.52 36.12
CA ASP A 108 -34.25 -37.30 35.90
C ASP A 108 -33.34 -36.05 35.86
N GLU A 109 -32.37 -35.94 36.79
CA GLU A 109 -31.37 -34.87 36.80
C GLU A 109 -30.51 -34.86 35.53
N ILE A 110 -30.06 -36.03 35.08
CA ILE A 110 -29.28 -36.16 33.84
C ILE A 110 -30.14 -35.77 32.63
N THR A 111 -31.40 -36.21 32.57
CA THR A 111 -32.29 -35.86 31.45
C THR A 111 -32.52 -34.35 31.37
N LEU A 112 -32.74 -33.69 32.51
CA LEU A 112 -32.87 -32.23 32.56
C LEU A 112 -31.59 -31.53 32.07
N ALA A 113 -30.42 -32.02 32.50
CA ALA A 113 -29.13 -31.47 32.05
C ALA A 113 -28.94 -31.68 30.53
N CYS A 114 -29.33 -32.84 29.99
CA CYS A 114 -29.29 -33.09 28.55
C CYS A 114 -30.22 -32.15 27.77
N GLU A 115 -31.43 -31.92 28.25
CA GLU A 115 -32.38 -30.98 27.62
C GLU A 115 -31.84 -29.54 27.60
N GLN A 116 -31.20 -29.10 28.70
CA GLN A 116 -30.56 -27.79 28.78
C GLN A 116 -29.40 -27.68 27.77
N LEU A 117 -28.52 -28.67 27.72
CA LEU A 117 -27.41 -28.69 26.75
C LEU A 117 -27.89 -28.73 25.30
N GLU A 118 -28.98 -29.43 25.02
CA GLU A 118 -29.60 -29.42 23.69
C GLU A 118 -30.18 -28.05 23.32
N ALA A 119 -30.75 -27.33 24.28
CA ALA A 119 -31.24 -25.97 24.08
C ALA A 119 -30.08 -25.01 23.78
N GLU A 120 -29.03 -25.02 24.60
CA GLU A 120 -27.81 -24.22 24.39
C GLU A 120 -27.17 -24.53 23.03
N PHE A 121 -27.10 -25.82 22.66
CA PHE A 121 -26.55 -26.23 21.37
C PHE A 121 -27.37 -25.68 20.19
N LYS A 122 -28.70 -25.65 20.30
CA LYS A 122 -29.57 -25.06 19.28
C LYS A 122 -29.34 -23.55 19.16
N GLU A 123 -29.20 -22.84 20.28
CA GLU A 123 -28.88 -21.41 20.30
C GLU A 123 -27.51 -21.12 19.66
N LEU A 124 -26.47 -21.84 20.06
CA LEU A 124 -25.13 -21.70 19.47
C LEU A 124 -25.13 -21.98 17.96
N LYS A 125 -25.94 -22.94 17.50
CA LYS A 125 -26.09 -23.24 16.07
C LYS A 125 -26.76 -22.09 15.32
N MET A 126 -27.73 -21.40 15.94
CA MET A 126 -28.34 -20.20 15.38
C MET A 126 -27.35 -19.05 15.31
N VAL A 127 -26.66 -18.74 16.41
CA VAL A 127 -25.63 -17.70 16.47
C VAL A 127 -24.53 -17.95 15.43
N ARG A 128 -24.09 -19.20 15.26
CA ARG A 128 -23.10 -19.56 14.23
C ARG A 128 -23.58 -19.25 12.81
N ARG A 129 -24.87 -19.48 12.50
CA ARG A 129 -25.43 -19.17 11.18
C ARG A 129 -25.52 -17.66 10.96
N GLU A 130 -25.91 -16.90 11.98
CA GLU A 130 -25.95 -15.45 11.91
C GLU A 130 -24.55 -14.85 11.71
N LEU A 131 -23.56 -15.36 12.44
CA LEU A 131 -22.17 -14.95 12.26
C LEU A 131 -21.64 -15.29 10.86
N ALA A 132 -21.99 -16.46 10.31
CA ALA A 132 -21.63 -16.82 8.94
C ALA A 132 -22.29 -15.89 7.90
N ALA A 133 -23.54 -15.48 8.12
CA ALA A 133 -24.22 -14.51 7.26
C ALA A 133 -23.52 -13.14 7.31
N LYS A 134 -23.23 -12.63 8.52
CA LYS A 134 -22.48 -11.37 8.71
C LYS A 134 -21.08 -11.41 8.13
N ALA A 135 -20.38 -12.54 8.23
CA ALA A 135 -19.07 -12.72 7.62
C ALA A 135 -19.16 -12.57 6.09
N LYS A 136 -20.16 -13.17 5.46
CA LYS A 136 -20.39 -13.04 4.01
C LYS A 136 -20.74 -11.60 3.60
N GLU A 137 -21.54 -10.90 4.40
CA GLU A 137 -21.84 -9.48 4.17
C GLU A 137 -20.57 -8.62 4.27
N LEU A 138 -19.71 -8.91 5.25
CA LEU A 138 -18.43 -8.23 5.41
C LEU A 138 -17.50 -8.50 4.22
N ASP A 139 -17.41 -9.75 3.77
CA ASP A 139 -16.60 -10.12 2.60
C ASP A 139 -17.07 -9.32 1.37
N GLN A 140 -18.39 -9.25 1.12
CA GLN A 140 -18.91 -8.46 0.00
C GLN A 140 -18.59 -6.97 0.12
N ALA A 141 -18.73 -6.39 1.31
CA ALA A 141 -18.37 -5.00 1.56
C ALA A 141 -16.88 -4.73 1.34
N THR A 142 -16.00 -5.68 1.71
CA THR A 142 -14.56 -5.55 1.46
C THR A 142 -14.24 -5.60 -0.03
N GLU A 143 -14.89 -6.49 -0.80
CA GLU A 143 -14.74 -6.52 -2.26
C GLU A 143 -15.16 -5.19 -2.90
N ASP A 144 -16.27 -4.60 -2.46
CA ASP A 144 -16.75 -3.34 -3.01
C ASP A 144 -15.80 -2.18 -2.70
N ILE A 145 -15.21 -2.16 -1.49
CA ILE A 145 -14.16 -1.20 -1.14
C ILE A 145 -12.92 -1.41 -2.03
N HIS A 146 -12.52 -2.65 -2.30
CA HIS A 146 -11.40 -2.95 -3.18
C HIS A 146 -11.67 -2.49 -4.62
N ARG A 147 -12.88 -2.69 -5.15
CA ARG A 147 -13.28 -2.18 -6.46
C ARG A 147 -13.21 -0.66 -6.52
N ALA A 148 -13.81 0.03 -5.54
CA ALA A 148 -13.79 1.49 -5.47
C ALA A 148 -12.36 2.05 -5.36
N ARG A 149 -11.49 1.38 -4.59
CA ARG A 149 -10.08 1.74 -4.51
C ARG A 149 -9.39 1.63 -5.87
N ASN A 150 -9.59 0.53 -6.59
CA ASN A 150 -9.00 0.34 -7.91
C ASN A 150 -9.47 1.39 -8.91
N ASP A 151 -10.75 1.76 -8.88
CA ASP A 151 -11.29 2.83 -9.74
C ASP A 151 -10.62 4.18 -9.45
N ILE A 152 -10.39 4.51 -8.17
CA ILE A 152 -9.67 5.72 -7.77
C ILE A 152 -8.22 5.68 -8.22
N GLU A 153 -7.53 4.55 -8.08
CA GLU A 153 -6.14 4.39 -8.53
C GLU A 153 -6.03 4.55 -10.05
N LEU A 154 -6.95 3.97 -10.83
CA LEU A 154 -7.01 4.18 -12.27
C LEU A 154 -7.25 5.64 -12.63
N ALA A 155 -8.20 6.31 -11.97
CA ALA A 155 -8.45 7.73 -12.18
C ALA A 155 -7.21 8.59 -11.85
N ALA A 156 -6.51 8.28 -10.75
CA ALA A 156 -5.29 8.99 -10.36
C ALA A 156 -4.19 8.85 -11.43
N THR A 157 -3.95 7.62 -11.93
CA THR A 157 -2.96 7.40 -13.01
C THR A 157 -3.33 8.13 -14.30
N SER A 158 -4.62 8.21 -14.64
CA SER A 158 -5.08 9.01 -15.80
C SER A 158 -4.77 10.50 -15.62
N ILE A 159 -5.02 11.05 -14.42
CA ILE A 159 -4.74 12.46 -14.11
C ILE A 159 -3.24 12.75 -14.16
N GLU A 160 -2.40 11.84 -13.66
CA GLU A 160 -0.95 11.96 -13.73
C GLU A 160 -0.45 11.99 -15.19
N GLN A 161 -1.00 11.12 -16.04
CA GLN A 161 -0.70 11.12 -17.48
C GLN A 161 -1.14 12.41 -18.16
N ASP A 162 -2.35 12.89 -17.87
CA ASP A 162 -2.85 14.16 -18.40
C ASP A 162 -1.99 15.34 -17.94
N GLN A 163 -1.56 15.34 -16.67
CA GLN A 163 -0.67 16.35 -16.13
C GLN A 163 0.69 16.33 -16.85
N GLU A 164 1.28 15.17 -17.09
CA GLU A 164 2.53 15.06 -17.84
C GLU A 164 2.37 15.57 -19.29
N ASN A 165 1.27 15.21 -19.95
CA ASN A 165 0.95 15.68 -21.29
C ASN A 165 0.81 17.21 -21.33
N LEU A 166 0.14 17.80 -20.33
CA LEU A 166 0.01 19.24 -20.19
C LEU A 166 1.36 19.91 -19.97
N TYR A 167 2.22 19.37 -19.11
CA TYR A 167 3.58 19.91 -18.92
C TYR A 167 4.38 19.88 -20.21
N ARG A 168 4.31 18.81 -21.00
CA ARG A 168 4.96 18.75 -22.33
C ARG A 168 4.39 19.79 -23.29
N ALA A 169 3.07 19.97 -23.33
CA ALA A 169 2.43 20.97 -24.18
C ALA A 169 2.85 22.40 -23.79
N VAL A 170 2.89 22.69 -22.49
CA VAL A 170 3.36 23.97 -21.95
C VAL A 170 4.82 24.20 -22.29
N ALA A 171 5.69 23.21 -22.11
CA ALA A 171 7.11 23.32 -22.46
C ALA A 171 7.31 23.61 -23.95
N SER A 172 6.58 22.93 -24.83
CA SER A 172 6.63 23.19 -26.27
C SER A 172 6.13 24.58 -26.64
N ALA A 173 5.06 25.07 -25.99
CA ALA A 173 4.57 26.42 -26.19
C ALA A 173 5.60 27.48 -25.75
N HIS A 174 6.29 27.25 -24.63
CA HIS A 174 7.38 28.12 -24.18
C HIS A 174 8.54 28.13 -25.19
N GLU A 175 8.97 26.97 -25.69
CA GLU A 175 10.00 26.88 -26.73
C GLU A 175 9.58 27.67 -28.00
N GLN A 176 8.33 27.56 -28.42
CA GLN A 176 7.81 28.35 -29.54
C GLN A 176 7.82 29.86 -29.26
N ILE A 177 7.46 30.29 -28.05
CA ILE A 177 7.53 31.70 -27.63
C ILE A 177 8.98 32.19 -27.65
N ASP A 178 9.92 31.39 -27.16
CA ASP A 178 11.35 31.70 -27.17
C ASP A 178 11.89 31.79 -28.61
N CYS A 179 11.52 30.85 -29.48
CA CYS A 179 11.84 30.93 -30.90
C CYS A 179 11.25 32.19 -31.54
N LEU A 180 9.99 32.53 -31.28
CA LEU A 180 9.35 33.71 -31.87
C LEU A 180 9.94 35.03 -31.34
N SER A 181 10.23 35.10 -30.04
CA SER A 181 10.82 36.29 -29.42
C SER A 181 12.26 36.52 -29.90
N SER A 182 13.06 35.46 -29.96
CA SER A 182 14.42 35.51 -30.51
C SER A 182 14.39 35.84 -32.00
N THR A 183 13.59 35.12 -32.80
CA THR A 183 13.60 35.24 -34.27
C THR A 183 12.98 36.55 -34.77
N LYS A 184 11.84 37.00 -34.22
CA LYS A 184 11.19 38.22 -34.73
C LYS A 184 11.91 39.50 -34.32
N ILE A 185 12.46 39.56 -33.11
CA ILE A 185 13.17 40.76 -32.65
C ILE A 185 14.57 40.80 -33.29
N GLN A 186 15.25 39.66 -33.42
CA GLN A 186 16.59 39.63 -34.02
C GLN A 186 16.58 39.78 -35.55
N LEU A 187 15.59 39.23 -36.28
CA LEU A 187 15.59 39.36 -37.75
C LEU A 187 15.57 40.83 -38.21
N TYR A 188 14.84 41.71 -37.50
CA TYR A 188 14.77 43.12 -37.86
C TYR A 188 15.99 43.91 -37.38
N SER A 189 16.52 43.63 -36.18
CA SER A 189 17.71 44.30 -35.68
C SER A 189 19.00 43.85 -36.37
N GLN A 190 19.07 42.60 -36.84
CA GLN A 190 20.24 42.03 -37.52
C GLN A 190 20.31 42.40 -39.01
N SER A 191 19.16 42.73 -39.63
CA SER A 191 19.12 43.15 -41.04
C SER A 191 19.39 44.65 -41.22
N PHE A 192 19.07 45.47 -40.21
CA PHE A 192 19.21 46.93 -40.25
C PHE A 192 19.79 47.45 -38.93
N ASP A 193 21.10 47.57 -38.86
CA ASP A 193 21.81 48.19 -37.76
C ASP A 193 21.82 49.71 -37.92
N LEU A 194 21.13 50.42 -37.02
CA LEU A 194 21.06 51.87 -37.00
C LEU A 194 21.96 52.42 -35.90
N GLN A 195 23.07 53.04 -36.31
CA GLN A 195 24.03 53.64 -35.40
C GLN A 195 24.17 55.14 -35.68
N VAL A 196 24.80 55.87 -34.77
CA VAL A 196 25.16 57.28 -34.99
C VAL A 196 26.67 57.38 -34.98
N ASP A 197 27.26 57.97 -36.01
CA ASP A 197 28.71 58.10 -36.15
C ASP A 197 29.24 58.94 -34.98
N GLN A 198 29.96 58.33 -34.06
CA GLN A 198 30.56 59.02 -32.91
C GLN A 198 32.01 59.43 -33.17
N GLU A 199 32.68 58.83 -34.16
CA GLU A 199 34.12 58.95 -34.37
C GLU A 199 34.49 60.12 -35.29
N ARG A 200 33.62 60.49 -36.24
CA ARG A 200 33.98 61.45 -37.32
C ARG A 200 33.52 62.89 -37.12
N GLY A 201 33.25 63.28 -35.86
CA GLY A 201 33.00 64.67 -35.44
C GLY A 201 31.66 65.29 -35.90
N LEU A 202 30.91 64.62 -36.79
CA LEU A 202 29.54 64.96 -37.15
C LEU A 202 28.68 63.71 -36.96
N ARG A 203 27.72 63.79 -36.03
CA ARG A 203 26.79 62.72 -35.67
C ARG A 203 25.80 62.48 -36.80
N TYR A 204 26.20 61.73 -37.81
CA TYR A 204 25.31 61.28 -38.86
C TYR A 204 24.71 59.92 -38.50
N PRO A 205 23.41 59.69 -38.77
CA PRO A 205 22.84 58.36 -38.68
C PRO A 205 23.45 57.47 -39.78
N LEU A 206 23.91 56.29 -39.39
CA LEU A 206 24.30 55.22 -40.29
C LEU A 206 23.24 54.11 -40.30
N ILE A 207 23.11 53.46 -41.45
CA ILE A 207 22.40 52.19 -41.58
C ILE A 207 23.37 51.15 -42.14
N ASN A 208 23.61 50.06 -41.40
CA ASN A 208 24.61 49.04 -41.72
C ASN A 208 25.96 49.67 -42.15
N GLU A 209 26.52 50.55 -41.31
CA GLU A 209 27.79 51.27 -41.56
C GLU A 209 27.77 52.29 -42.73
N HIS A 210 26.64 52.50 -43.41
CA HIS A 210 26.52 53.47 -44.50
C HIS A 210 25.89 54.79 -44.06
N ARG A 211 26.47 55.92 -44.48
CA ARG A 211 26.00 57.27 -44.10
C ARG A 211 24.77 57.70 -44.90
N LEU A 212 23.70 58.09 -44.22
CA LEU A 212 22.44 58.51 -44.84
C LEU A 212 22.43 59.97 -45.35
N ALA A 213 23.48 60.74 -45.08
CA ALA A 213 23.53 62.18 -45.38
C ALA A 213 24.68 62.55 -46.32
N TYR A 214 24.39 63.40 -47.30
CA TYR A 214 25.38 63.97 -48.20
C TYR A 214 26.16 65.10 -47.53
N ARG A 215 27.50 65.11 -47.70
CA ARG A 215 28.37 66.21 -47.26
C ARG A 215 28.99 66.92 -48.48
N PRO A 216 28.95 68.26 -48.56
CA PRO A 216 29.55 69.01 -49.67
C PRO A 216 31.08 68.89 -49.80
N LYS A 217 31.76 68.32 -48.79
CA LYS A 217 33.23 68.15 -48.79
C LYS A 217 33.73 66.99 -49.66
N GLY A 218 32.83 66.19 -50.25
CA GLY A 218 33.19 65.12 -51.19
C GLY A 218 33.64 63.80 -50.54
N ASP A 219 33.58 63.69 -49.22
CA ASP A 219 34.06 62.53 -48.45
C ASP A 219 33.16 61.27 -48.53
N VAL A 220 32.09 61.31 -49.33
CA VAL A 220 31.07 60.25 -49.43
C VAL A 220 30.80 59.99 -50.90
N HIS A 221 30.98 58.74 -51.33
CA HIS A 221 30.65 58.34 -52.70
C HIS A 221 29.14 58.26 -52.88
N TRP A 222 28.65 58.64 -54.07
CA TRP A 222 27.22 58.57 -54.40
C TRP A 222 26.65 57.15 -54.22
N GLU A 223 27.46 56.13 -54.50
CA GLU A 223 27.10 54.72 -54.32
C GLU A 223 26.79 54.39 -52.85
N GLU A 224 27.55 54.94 -51.89
CA GLU A 224 27.33 54.76 -50.43
C GLU A 224 26.00 55.38 -49.99
N ILE A 225 25.63 56.52 -50.57
CA ILE A 225 24.36 57.18 -50.27
C ILE A 225 23.21 56.37 -50.89
N GLN A 226 23.36 55.92 -52.12
CA GLN A 226 22.35 55.12 -52.79
C GLN A 226 22.12 53.79 -52.05
N THR A 227 23.17 53.12 -51.57
CA THR A 227 23.03 51.91 -50.74
C THR A 227 22.34 52.23 -49.42
N ALA A 228 22.75 53.29 -48.70
CA ALA A 228 22.11 53.71 -47.46
C ALA A 228 20.60 53.98 -47.63
N TRP A 229 20.22 54.72 -48.68
CA TRP A 229 18.82 55.04 -48.96
C TRP A 229 18.01 53.83 -49.41
N SER A 230 18.60 52.90 -50.17
CA SER A 230 17.92 51.65 -50.53
C SER A 230 17.66 50.75 -49.30
N LEU A 231 18.62 50.67 -48.37
CA LEU A 231 18.45 49.97 -47.09
C LEU A 231 17.36 50.64 -46.23
N ALA A 232 17.35 51.97 -46.17
CA ALA A 232 16.31 52.72 -45.45
C ALA A 232 14.91 52.50 -46.05
N ALA A 233 14.80 52.44 -47.38
CA ALA A 233 13.55 52.12 -48.06
C ALA A 233 13.07 50.69 -47.78
N GLN A 234 13.99 49.72 -47.74
CA GLN A 234 13.68 48.34 -47.37
C GLN A 234 13.23 48.23 -45.91
N LEU A 235 13.90 48.92 -44.98
CA LEU A 235 13.49 49.02 -43.59
C LEU A 235 12.07 49.57 -43.47
N LEU A 236 11.74 50.65 -44.19
CA LEU A 236 10.40 51.22 -44.21
C LEU A 236 9.36 50.24 -44.78
N LEU A 237 9.69 49.49 -45.83
CA LEU A 237 8.79 48.48 -46.41
C LEU A 237 8.52 47.34 -45.41
N VAL A 238 9.55 46.92 -44.68
CA VAL A 238 9.47 45.88 -43.65
C VAL A 238 8.66 46.37 -42.45
N VAL A 239 8.89 47.59 -41.98
CA VAL A 239 8.07 48.23 -40.92
C VAL A 239 6.61 48.39 -41.40
N ALA A 240 6.39 48.86 -42.63
CA ALA A 240 5.05 49.03 -43.18
C ALA A 240 4.29 47.69 -43.30
N SER A 241 4.97 46.60 -43.67
CA SER A 241 4.35 45.27 -43.79
C SER A 241 4.09 44.61 -42.42
N THR A 242 4.96 44.83 -41.43
CA THR A 242 4.78 44.29 -40.07
C THR A 242 3.70 45.02 -39.27
N PHE A 243 3.60 46.34 -39.42
CA PHE A 243 2.58 47.17 -38.77
C PHE A 243 1.32 47.34 -39.62
N GLN A 244 1.04 46.46 -40.59
CA GLN A 244 -0.28 46.39 -41.24
C GLN A 244 -1.38 46.05 -40.22
N ARG A 245 -1.80 47.08 -39.47
CA ARG A 245 -3.19 47.20 -39.05
C ARG A 245 -4.01 47.20 -40.34
N PRO A 246 -5.12 46.45 -40.43
CA PRO A 246 -6.06 46.63 -41.52
C PRO A 246 -6.74 48.00 -41.34
N SER A 247 -6.08 49.07 -41.80
CA SER A 247 -6.74 50.36 -41.97
C SER A 247 -7.72 50.22 -43.11
N LYS A 248 -9.00 50.53 -42.87
CA LYS A 248 -10.10 50.49 -43.85
C LYS A 248 -9.94 51.43 -45.07
N THR A 249 -8.77 52.03 -45.26
CA THR A 249 -8.45 52.90 -46.40
C THR A 249 -7.26 52.32 -47.15
N PRO A 250 -7.40 51.96 -48.43
CA PRO A 250 -6.30 51.44 -49.23
C PRO A 250 -5.34 52.58 -49.53
N TYR A 251 -4.14 52.54 -48.94
CA TYR A 251 -3.04 53.40 -49.39
C TYR A 251 -2.46 52.78 -50.66
N HIS A 252 -2.77 53.36 -51.82
CA HIS A 252 -2.06 53.07 -53.06
C HIS A 252 -0.68 53.71 -53.00
N ILE A 253 0.34 52.94 -52.62
CA ILE A 253 1.73 53.34 -52.86
C ILE A 253 2.11 52.81 -54.24
N THR A 254 2.04 53.67 -55.25
CA THR A 254 2.54 53.37 -56.60
C THR A 254 4.05 53.63 -56.64
N TRP A 255 4.85 52.57 -56.65
CA TRP A 255 6.28 52.65 -56.96
C TRP A 255 6.45 52.62 -58.48
N ASP A 256 6.51 53.79 -59.11
CA ASP A 256 6.75 53.93 -60.54
C ASP A 256 8.26 53.91 -60.82
N THR A 257 8.80 52.74 -61.15
CA THR A 257 10.25 52.51 -61.32
C THR A 257 10.85 53.21 -62.54
N GLN A 258 10.04 53.81 -63.42
CA GLN A 258 10.52 54.61 -64.55
C GLN A 258 10.87 56.06 -64.20
N LYS A 259 10.51 56.55 -63.00
CA LYS A 259 10.81 57.93 -62.57
C LYS A 259 12.05 58.07 -61.67
N LEU A 260 12.69 56.97 -61.30
CA LEU A 260 13.91 56.99 -60.45
C LEU A 260 15.17 57.50 -61.16
N THR A 261 15.19 57.53 -62.50
CA THR A 261 16.31 58.09 -63.28
C THR A 261 16.19 59.59 -63.56
N THR A 262 15.07 60.23 -63.19
CA THR A 262 14.84 61.68 -63.42
C THR A 262 14.47 62.47 -62.16
N ALA A 263 14.54 61.85 -60.97
CA ALA A 263 14.21 62.47 -59.70
C ALA A 263 15.33 63.34 -59.08
N VAL A 264 15.97 64.19 -59.89
CA VAL A 264 16.95 65.18 -59.43
C VAL A 264 16.31 66.48 -58.88
N PRO A 265 15.06 66.88 -59.21
CA PRO A 265 14.45 68.05 -58.56
C PRO A 265 13.33 67.76 -57.53
N PHE A 266 12.83 66.52 -57.41
CA PHE A 266 11.63 66.25 -56.60
C PHE A 266 11.89 66.25 -55.08
N TRP A 267 13.14 66.07 -54.65
CA TRP A 267 13.52 66.01 -53.23
C TRP A 267 13.81 67.38 -52.58
N HIS A 268 13.80 68.47 -53.34
CA HIS A 268 13.86 69.82 -52.77
C HIS A 268 12.53 70.27 -52.14
N GLY A 269 11.39 69.73 -52.61
CA GLY A 269 10.07 70.12 -52.10
C GLY A 269 9.70 69.51 -50.74
N MET A 270 10.29 68.38 -50.37
CA MET A 270 9.94 67.68 -49.12
C MET A 270 10.71 68.19 -47.90
N LEU A 271 11.83 68.90 -48.12
CA LEU A 271 12.61 69.60 -47.08
C LEU A 271 12.01 70.95 -46.65
N CYS A 272 10.94 71.44 -47.31
CA CYS A 272 10.21 72.64 -46.88
C CYS A 272 8.99 72.34 -45.99
N CYS A 273 8.57 71.08 -45.83
CA CYS A 273 7.40 70.72 -45.02
C CYS A 273 7.76 70.08 -43.67
N ILE A 274 9.05 70.00 -43.34
CA ILE A 274 9.55 69.64 -42.00
C ILE A 274 10.57 70.71 -41.61
N ALA A 275 10.05 71.92 -41.40
CA ALA A 275 10.68 73.02 -40.67
C ALA A 275 9.61 73.58 -39.72
#